data_AF-A7NI50-F1
#
_entry.id   AF-A7NI50-F1
#
_cell.length_a   1.000
_cell.length_b   1.000
_cell.length_c   1.000
_cell.angle_alpha   90.00
_cell.angle_beta   90.00
_cell.angle_gamma   90.00
#
_symmetry.space_group_name_H-M   'P 1'
#
loop_
_entity.id
_entity.type
_entity.pdbx_description
1 polymer ?
#
loop_
_entity_poly.entity_id
_entity_poly.type
_entity_poly.pdbx_seq_one_letter_code
_entity_poly.pdbx_strand_id
1 'polypeptide(L)'
;MRYGIMANAMNDSESSLSSPASEMKAQDVIEILRVFEHHGIEVHVDGGWAVDALLGQQTRPHADLDIAIQHKDAPLVRALLAAQGFREIPRDDSWECNVVLEDERGRQIDIHSYTFDAAGNHVYGVPYPLGFVMPVEYAIFEDKTE
;
A
#
# COMPACT_ATOMS: atom_id res chain seq x y z
N MET A 1 -29.50 59.69 0.80
CA MET A 1 -30.28 59.19 1.96
C MET A 1 -30.58 57.72 1.73
N ARG A 2 -30.10 56.80 2.61
CA ARG A 2 -30.40 55.33 2.65
C ARG A 2 -30.04 54.56 1.35
N TYR A 3 -29.73 53.26 1.31
CA TYR A 3 -29.26 52.27 2.30
C TYR A 3 -27.80 51.87 1.89
N GLY A 4 -27.04 50.96 2.52
CA GLY A 4 -27.25 50.02 3.63
C GLY A 4 -25.88 49.40 4.03
N ILE A 5 -25.86 48.16 4.54
CA ILE A 5 -24.63 47.37 4.84
C ILE A 5 -24.87 45.91 4.45
N MET A 6 -23.89 45.25 3.83
CA MET A 6 -23.50 43.85 4.12
C MET A 6 -22.02 43.64 3.81
N ALA A 7 -21.36 42.78 4.60
CA ALA A 7 -19.92 42.56 4.53
C ALA A 7 -19.56 41.56 3.43
N ASN A 8 -18.43 41.77 2.76
CA ASN A 8 -17.79 40.71 1.98
C ASN A 8 -17.23 39.67 2.97
N ALA A 9 -17.84 38.48 2.99
CA ALA A 9 -17.22 37.32 3.60
C ALA A 9 -15.94 36.97 2.84
N MET A 10 -14.89 36.61 3.57
CA MET A 10 -13.71 35.98 3.00
C MET A 10 -14.15 34.63 2.41
N ASN A 11 -13.85 34.40 1.13
CA ASN A 11 -14.00 33.08 0.55
C ASN A 11 -12.75 32.27 0.88
N ASP A 12 -12.74 31.67 2.07
CA ASP A 12 -11.66 30.80 2.50
C ASP A 12 -11.45 29.69 1.47
N SER A 13 -10.20 29.49 1.07
CA SER A 13 -9.81 28.39 0.20
C SER A 13 -10.04 27.07 0.93
N GLU A 14 -10.89 26.20 0.40
CA GLU A 14 -10.97 24.80 0.81
C GLU A 14 -9.67 24.07 0.45
N SER A 15 -8.67 24.25 1.31
CA SER A 15 -7.55 23.34 1.44
C SER A 15 -8.11 21.98 1.81
N SER A 16 -8.07 21.03 0.88
CA SER A 16 -8.41 19.63 1.14
C SER A 16 -7.49 19.09 2.24
N LEU A 17 -7.99 19.11 3.47
CA LEU A 17 -7.33 18.47 4.60
C LEU A 17 -7.40 16.96 4.36
N SER A 18 -6.34 16.39 3.79
CA SER A 18 -6.08 14.98 3.99
C SER A 18 -6.01 14.75 5.48
N SER A 19 -6.82 13.82 5.98
CA SER A 19 -6.61 13.30 7.34
C SER A 19 -5.15 12.84 7.43
N PRO A 20 -4.42 13.15 8.53
CA PRO A 20 -3.07 12.62 8.68
C PRO A 20 -3.16 11.10 8.60
N ALA A 21 -2.45 10.52 7.63
CA ALA A 21 -2.53 9.09 7.37
C ALA A 21 -2.24 8.32 8.66
N SER A 22 -3.15 7.41 9.01
CA SER A 22 -3.06 6.65 10.24
C SER A 22 -1.80 5.80 10.19
N GLU A 23 -0.98 5.83 11.24
CA GLU A 23 0.25 5.02 11.27
C GLU A 23 -0.12 3.53 11.20
N MET A 24 0.33 2.88 10.14
CA MET A 24 0.34 1.43 10.07
C MET A 24 1.44 0.90 11.00
N LYS A 25 1.16 -0.16 11.75
CA LYS A 25 2.14 -0.79 12.66
C LYS A 25 2.70 -2.07 12.05
N ALA A 26 3.88 -2.49 12.50
CA ALA A 26 4.48 -3.76 12.07
C ALA A 26 3.51 -4.95 12.22
N GLN A 27 2.68 -4.95 13.27
CA GLN A 27 1.68 -5.99 13.50
C GLN A 27 0.55 -6.00 12.44
N ASP A 28 0.19 -4.84 11.88
CA ASP A 28 -0.79 -4.73 10.79
C ASP A 28 -0.22 -5.30 9.48
N VAL A 29 1.05 -5.00 9.19
CA VAL A 29 1.76 -5.58 8.04
C VAL A 29 1.86 -7.10 8.17
N ILE A 30 2.26 -7.61 9.33
CA ILE A 30 2.32 -9.06 9.58
C ILE A 30 0.95 -9.72 9.45
N GLU A 31 -0.14 -9.07 9.91
CA GLU A 31 -1.51 -9.55 9.72
C GLU A 31 -1.85 -9.67 8.23
N ILE A 32 -1.59 -8.63 7.44
CA ILE A 32 -1.87 -8.58 6.01
C ILE A 32 -1.05 -9.63 5.24
N LEU A 33 0.26 -9.70 5.47
CA LEU A 33 1.16 -10.62 4.74
C LEU A 33 0.82 -12.10 5.02
N ARG A 34 0.38 -12.44 6.23
CA ARG A 34 -0.09 -13.79 6.58
C ARG A 34 -1.32 -14.22 5.78
N VAL A 35 -2.17 -13.29 5.31
CA VAL A 35 -3.30 -13.63 4.43
C VAL A 35 -2.79 -14.17 3.10
N PHE A 36 -1.73 -13.57 2.54
CA PHE A 36 -1.15 -14.01 1.27
C PHE A 36 -0.35 -15.31 1.41
N GLU A 37 0.45 -15.41 2.48
CA GLU A 37 1.19 -16.62 2.85
C GLU A 37 0.25 -17.83 2.97
N HIS A 38 -0.88 -17.70 3.67
CA HIS A 38 -1.87 -18.77 3.85
C HIS A 38 -2.48 -19.26 2.52
N HIS A 39 -2.52 -18.42 1.50
CA HIS A 39 -3.04 -18.75 0.16
C HIS A 39 -1.92 -19.14 -0.83
N GLY A 40 -0.66 -19.21 -0.39
CA GLY A 40 0.48 -19.56 -1.23
C GLY A 40 0.80 -18.52 -2.31
N ILE A 41 0.44 -17.25 -2.07
CA ILE A 41 0.70 -16.15 -2.99
C ILE A 41 2.08 -15.57 -2.68
N GLU A 42 2.97 -15.58 -3.66
CA GLU A 42 4.25 -14.89 -3.57
C GLU A 42 4.00 -13.38 -3.61
N VAL A 43 4.36 -12.72 -2.51
CA VAL A 43 4.32 -11.28 -2.36
C VAL A 43 5.72 -10.82 -1.99
N HIS A 44 6.08 -9.64 -2.48
CA HIS A 44 7.26 -8.94 -2.02
C HIS A 44 6.86 -7.62 -1.38
N VAL A 45 7.52 -7.27 -0.29
CA VAL A 45 7.35 -5.95 0.33
C VAL A 45 8.28 -4.96 -0.37
N ASP A 46 7.78 -3.76 -0.61
CA ASP A 46 8.52 -2.64 -1.20
C ASP A 46 8.50 -1.42 -0.24
N GLY A 47 9.05 -0.30 -0.70
CA GLY A 47 8.88 1.01 -0.08
C GLY A 47 9.38 1.09 1.36
N GLY A 48 8.58 1.70 2.23
CA GLY A 48 8.97 2.00 3.61
C GLY A 48 9.21 0.74 4.46
N TRP A 49 8.32 -0.24 4.34
CA TRP A 49 8.37 -1.46 5.14
C TRP A 49 9.50 -2.41 4.72
N ALA A 50 9.87 -2.44 3.44
CA ALA A 50 11.01 -3.24 2.98
C ALA A 50 12.32 -2.80 3.66
N VAL A 51 12.52 -1.49 3.84
CA VAL A 51 13.69 -0.94 4.53
C VAL A 51 13.70 -1.33 6.01
N ASP A 52 12.58 -1.17 6.71
CA ASP A 52 12.49 -1.48 8.14
C ASP A 52 12.56 -2.98 8.44
N ALA A 53 12.03 -3.82 7.54
CA ALA A 53 12.22 -5.27 7.57
C ALA A 53 13.71 -5.66 7.46
N LEU A 54 14.43 -5.09 6.48
CA LEU A 54 15.88 -5.31 6.32
C LEU A 54 16.70 -4.85 7.54
N LEU A 55 16.21 -3.85 8.29
CA LEU A 55 16.81 -3.38 9.54
C LEU A 55 16.35 -4.18 10.77
N GLY A 56 15.36 -5.06 10.63
CA GLY A 56 14.79 -5.87 11.72
C GLY A 56 14.03 -5.06 12.78
N GLN A 57 13.68 -3.80 12.51
CA GLN A 57 12.93 -2.93 13.42
C GLN A 57 12.21 -1.82 12.66
N GLN A 58 11.04 -1.40 13.15
CA GLN A 58 10.37 -0.20 12.64
C GLN A 58 11.17 1.05 13.06
N THR A 59 11.70 1.81 12.11
CA THR A 59 12.55 3.00 12.36
C THR A 59 11.77 4.32 12.28
N ARG A 60 10.60 4.31 11.64
CA ARG A 60 9.71 5.47 11.50
C ARG A 60 8.24 5.05 11.36
N PRO A 61 7.27 5.97 11.52
CA PRO A 61 5.90 5.75 11.07
C PRO A 61 5.84 5.52 9.55
N HIS A 62 4.92 4.65 9.13
CA HIS A 62 4.52 4.43 7.72
C HIS A 62 3.01 4.62 7.61
N ALA A 63 2.54 5.15 6.47
CA ALA A 63 1.13 5.42 6.22
C ALA A 63 0.42 4.23 5.54
N ASP A 64 1.21 3.39 4.91
CA ASP A 64 0.86 2.47 3.83
C ASP A 64 1.74 1.21 3.91
N LEU A 65 1.37 0.23 3.09
CA LEU A 65 2.17 -0.96 2.78
C LEU A 65 2.26 -1.11 1.26
N ASP A 66 3.43 -0.85 0.69
CA ASP A 66 3.73 -1.16 -0.70
C ASP A 66 3.99 -2.66 -0.88
N ILE A 67 3.28 -3.30 -1.82
CA ILE A 67 3.53 -4.68 -2.23
C ILE A 67 3.72 -4.82 -3.73
N ALA A 68 4.67 -5.68 -4.10
CA ALA A 68 4.93 -6.09 -5.48
C ALA A 68 4.49 -7.55 -5.68
N ILE A 69 3.68 -7.81 -6.72
CA ILE A 69 3.10 -9.15 -7.00
C ILE A 69 3.16 -9.52 -8.48
N GLN A 70 3.07 -10.83 -8.78
CA GLN A 70 2.83 -11.30 -10.15
C GLN A 70 1.43 -10.89 -10.61
N HIS A 71 1.30 -10.31 -11.80
CA HIS A 71 0.04 -9.79 -12.34
C HIS A 71 -1.07 -10.85 -12.45
N LYS A 72 -0.69 -12.11 -12.75
CA LYS A 72 -1.60 -13.26 -12.76
C LYS A 72 -2.37 -13.43 -11.44
N ASP A 73 -1.78 -13.02 -10.32
CA ASP A 73 -2.32 -13.19 -8.97
C ASP A 73 -3.07 -11.94 -8.47
N ALA A 74 -2.96 -10.80 -9.17
CA ALA A 74 -3.64 -9.56 -8.81
C ALA A 74 -5.17 -9.69 -8.64
N PRO A 75 -5.92 -10.47 -9.46
CA PRO A 75 -7.34 -10.70 -9.23
C PRO A 75 -7.63 -11.43 -7.91
N LEU A 76 -6.77 -12.37 -7.51
CA LEU A 76 -6.90 -13.12 -6.25
C LEU A 76 -6.53 -12.26 -5.05
N VAL A 77 -5.42 -11.52 -5.13
CA VAL A 77 -4.98 -10.57 -4.09
C VAL A 77 -6.07 -9.54 -3.79
N ARG A 78 -6.66 -8.92 -4.83
CA ARG A 78 -7.77 -7.96 -4.69
C ARG A 78 -9.01 -8.60 -4.06
N ALA A 79 -9.33 -9.86 -4.40
CA ALA A 79 -10.46 -10.59 -3.81
C ALA A 79 -10.23 -10.93 -2.33
N LEU A 80 -9.01 -11.33 -1.94
CA LEU A 80 -8.65 -11.61 -0.55
C LEU A 80 -8.69 -10.34 0.30
N LEU A 81 -8.13 -9.23 -0.19
CA LEU A 81 -8.19 -7.94 0.50
C LEU A 81 -9.63 -7.43 0.62
N ALA A 82 -10.45 -7.56 -0.43
CA ALA A 82 -11.87 -7.21 -0.37
C ALA A 82 -12.64 -8.05 0.67
N ALA A 83 -12.27 -9.32 0.87
CA ALA A 83 -12.84 -10.16 1.93
C ALA A 83 -12.40 -9.72 3.35
N GLN A 84 -11.26 -9.04 3.48
CA GLN A 84 -10.80 -8.38 4.71
C GLN A 84 -11.34 -6.95 4.89
N GLY A 85 -12.25 -6.49 4.00
CA GLY A 85 -12.90 -5.17 4.10
C GLY A 85 -12.18 -4.03 3.37
N PHE A 86 -11.05 -4.30 2.71
CA PHE A 86 -10.36 -3.30 1.90
C PHE A 86 -11.14 -2.97 0.62
N ARG A 87 -11.03 -1.72 0.16
CA ARG A 87 -11.70 -1.21 -1.05
C ARG A 87 -10.74 -0.36 -1.86
N GLU A 88 -10.82 -0.43 -3.18
CA GLU A 88 -10.00 0.43 -4.04
C GLU A 88 -10.33 1.90 -3.85
N ILE A 89 -9.27 2.71 -3.71
CA ILE A 89 -9.32 4.17 -3.66
C ILE A 89 -8.66 4.69 -4.94
N PRO A 90 -9.43 5.12 -5.95
CA PRO A 90 -8.86 5.66 -7.18
C PRO A 90 -8.00 6.90 -6.90
N ARG A 91 -6.74 6.85 -7.33
CA ARG A 91 -5.80 7.98 -7.38
C ARG A 91 -5.53 8.37 -8.85
N ASP A 92 -4.94 9.54 -9.06
CA ASP A 92 -4.60 10.05 -10.41
C ASP A 92 -3.58 9.17 -11.16
N ASP A 93 -2.80 8.38 -10.43
CA ASP A 93 -1.80 7.43 -10.91
C ASP A 93 -2.29 5.96 -10.88
N SER A 94 -3.56 5.71 -10.57
CA SER A 94 -4.13 4.35 -10.57
C SER A 94 -4.34 3.81 -11.99
N TRP A 95 -3.85 2.59 -12.24
CA TRP A 95 -4.06 1.84 -13.49
C TRP A 95 -4.03 0.33 -13.22
N GLU A 96 -4.19 -0.49 -14.25
CA GLU A 96 -4.32 -1.97 -14.13
C GLU A 96 -3.18 -2.69 -13.38
N CYS A 97 -2.03 -2.05 -13.21
CA CYS A 97 -0.89 -2.58 -12.46
C CYS A 97 -0.42 -1.71 -11.28
N ASN A 98 -1.16 -0.65 -10.93
CA ASN A 98 -0.92 0.21 -9.76
C ASN A 98 -2.28 0.54 -9.14
N VAL A 99 -2.63 -0.12 -8.04
CA VAL A 99 -3.93 0.10 -7.37
C VAL A 99 -3.76 0.21 -5.87
N VAL A 100 -4.44 1.19 -5.29
CA VAL A 100 -4.43 1.46 -3.85
C VAL A 100 -5.73 0.96 -3.25
N LEU A 101 -5.63 0.21 -2.15
CA LEU A 101 -6.78 -0.24 -1.39
C LEU A 101 -6.71 0.27 0.04
N GLU A 102 -7.84 0.69 0.61
CA GLU A 102 -7.98 1.16 2.00
C GLU A 102 -9.07 0.38 2.75
N ASP A 103 -8.87 0.10 4.05
CA ASP A 103 -9.89 -0.46 4.94
C ASP A 103 -10.54 0.59 5.87
N GLU A 104 -11.58 0.19 6.61
CA GLU A 104 -12.29 1.09 7.56
C GLU A 104 -11.41 1.59 8.73
N ARG A 105 -10.18 1.07 8.89
CA ARG A 105 -9.19 1.52 9.87
C ARG A 105 -8.23 2.56 9.30
N GLY A 106 -8.35 2.88 8.00
CA GLY A 106 -7.46 3.78 7.27
C GLY A 106 -6.11 3.15 6.90
N ARG A 107 -5.99 1.82 6.89
CA ARG A 107 -4.78 1.13 6.43
C ARG A 107 -4.77 1.13 4.90
N GLN A 108 -3.76 1.74 4.28
CA GLN A 108 -3.60 1.74 2.83
C GLN A 108 -2.60 0.66 2.39
N ILE A 109 -2.92 -0.06 1.32
CA ILE A 109 -2.01 -0.99 0.65
C ILE A 109 -1.87 -0.51 -0.79
N ASP A 110 -0.65 -0.24 -1.22
CA ASP A 110 -0.33 0.09 -2.61
C ASP A 110 0.13 -1.18 -3.32
N ILE A 111 -0.51 -1.54 -4.43
CA ILE A 111 -0.33 -2.83 -5.11
C ILE A 111 0.24 -2.60 -6.50
N HIS A 112 1.54 -2.86 -6.61
CA HIS A 112 2.26 -2.88 -7.88
C HIS A 112 2.27 -4.30 -8.44
N SER A 113 1.82 -4.49 -9.67
CA SER A 113 1.85 -5.80 -10.32
C SER A 113 2.73 -5.84 -11.56
N TYR A 114 3.45 -6.94 -11.76
CA TYR A 114 4.43 -7.12 -12.83
C TYR A 114 4.38 -8.54 -13.42
N THR A 115 5.12 -8.80 -14.48
CA THR A 115 5.33 -10.15 -15.02
C THR A 115 6.73 -10.27 -15.61
N PHE A 116 7.45 -11.31 -15.19
CA PHE A 116 8.70 -11.73 -15.82
C PHE A 116 8.43 -12.93 -16.74
N ASP A 117 9.15 -13.02 -17.86
CA ASP A 117 9.17 -14.22 -18.69
C ASP A 117 10.05 -15.33 -18.06
N ALA A 118 10.08 -16.51 -18.69
CA ALA A 118 10.89 -17.64 -18.22
C ALA A 118 12.41 -17.42 -18.28
N ALA A 119 12.88 -16.33 -18.89
CA ALA A 119 14.28 -15.90 -18.91
C ALA A 119 14.57 -14.76 -17.91
N GLY A 120 13.57 -14.33 -17.14
CA GLY A 120 13.69 -13.24 -16.15
C GLY A 120 13.58 -11.83 -16.74
N ASN A 121 13.16 -11.68 -18.01
CA ASN A 121 12.93 -10.36 -18.60
C ASN A 121 11.58 -9.81 -18.16
N HIS A 122 11.52 -8.53 -17.79
CA HIS A 122 10.25 -7.85 -17.51
C HIS A 122 9.44 -7.71 -18.81
N VAL A 123 8.21 -8.24 -18.84
CA VAL A 123 7.35 -8.23 -20.04
C VAL A 123 6.04 -7.48 -19.87
N TYR A 124 5.59 -7.20 -18.64
CA TYR A 124 4.31 -6.51 -18.40
C TYR A 124 4.24 -5.92 -16.98
N GLY A 125 3.53 -4.80 -16.83
CA GLY A 125 3.25 -4.15 -15.54
C GLY A 125 4.30 -3.14 -15.08
N VAL A 126 4.43 -2.96 -13.76
CA VAL A 126 5.34 -1.99 -13.13
C VAL A 126 6.80 -2.46 -13.33
N PRO A 127 7.69 -1.62 -13.90
CA PRO A 127 9.02 -2.03 -14.37
C PRO A 127 10.02 -2.25 -13.23
N TYR A 128 9.84 -3.29 -12.44
CA TYR A 128 10.76 -3.71 -11.40
C TYR A 128 12.07 -4.27 -11.97
N PRO A 129 13.25 -3.88 -11.42
CA PRO A 129 14.48 -4.60 -11.65
C PRO A 129 14.42 -5.99 -11.02
N LEU A 130 14.93 -7.01 -11.72
CA LEU A 130 15.06 -8.36 -11.17
C LEU A 130 15.91 -8.33 -9.89
N GLY A 131 15.35 -8.79 -8.77
CA GLY A 131 16.02 -8.84 -7.47
C GLY A 131 15.92 -7.57 -6.61
N PHE A 132 15.10 -6.58 -6.98
CA PHE A 132 14.85 -5.39 -6.13
C PHE A 132 13.78 -5.62 -5.05
N VAL A 133 12.95 -6.65 -5.19
CA VAL A 133 11.75 -6.89 -4.38
C VAL A 133 12.01 -7.95 -3.31
N MET A 134 11.71 -7.65 -2.04
CA MET A 134 12.05 -8.52 -0.90
C MET A 134 10.95 -9.57 -0.63
N PRO A 135 11.21 -10.88 -0.73
CA PRO A 135 10.22 -11.92 -0.40
C PRO A 135 9.69 -11.82 1.04
N VAL A 136 8.42 -12.17 1.26
CA VAL A 136 7.77 -12.09 2.60
C VAL A 136 8.54 -12.79 3.72
N GLU A 137 9.32 -13.85 3.44
CA GLU A 137 10.13 -14.54 4.45
C GLU A 137 11.17 -13.63 5.13
N TYR A 138 11.62 -12.56 4.45
CA TYR A 138 12.50 -11.53 5.00
C TYR A 138 11.75 -10.31 5.56
N ALA A 139 10.43 -10.21 5.34
CA ALA A 139 9.58 -9.14 5.84
C ALA A 139 9.06 -9.41 7.27
N ILE A 140 9.24 -10.63 7.77
CA ILE A 140 8.87 -10.99 9.14
C ILE A 140 9.91 -10.40 10.09
N PHE A 141 9.48 -9.41 10.88
CA PHE A 141 10.18 -9.07 12.12
C PHE A 141 10.21 -10.33 12.99
N GLU A 142 11.36 -11.01 13.04
CA GLU A 142 11.57 -12.09 13.98
C GLU A 142 11.30 -11.56 15.40
N ASP A 143 10.32 -12.15 16.08
CA ASP A 143 10.08 -11.86 17.49
C ASP A 143 11.26 -12.42 18.29
N LYS A 144 12.26 -11.56 18.55
CA LYS A 144 13.47 -11.90 19.31
C LYS A 144 13.18 -11.95 20.81
N THR A 145 12.16 -12.72 21.17
CA THR A 145 11.96 -13.24 22.51
C THR A 145 12.58 -14.63 22.63
N GLU A 146 13.91 -14.68 22.74
CA GLU A 146 14.68 -15.61 23.60
C GLU A 146 16.15 -15.16 23.73
#